data_AF-A0A6S7AK37-F1
#
_entry.id   AF-A0A6S7AK37-F1
#
_cell.length_a   1.000
_cell.length_b   1.000
_cell.length_c   1.000
_cell.angle_alpha   90.00
_cell.angle_beta   90.00
_cell.angle_gamma   90.00
#
_symmetry.space_group_name_H-M   'P 1'
#
loop_
_entity.id
_entity.type
_entity.pdbx_description
1 polymer ?
#
loop_
_entity_poly.entity_id
_entity_poly.type
_entity_poly.pdbx_seq_one_letter_code
_entity_poly.pdbx_strand_id
1 'polypeptide(L)'
;MAKMYTSLTMVLLGVNTYIWTDSDIFAFEHRLDYYLAFIVLISSFVFAPFLWYRIFLIKRLTNFYFNLKLKQVIYLRNKTLIQFDWAQTEGGVFVRNEFGGAGFTTNFALAFGPKPAADQEKDRVVLCVDSNNSSDPDPRYVAQVWEYIR
;
A
#
# COMPACT_ATOMS: atom_id res chain seq x y z
N MET A 1 -5.29 5.20 -0.23
CA MET A 1 -5.46 5.84 -1.55
C MET A 1 -6.03 4.97 -2.66
N ALA A 2 -5.68 3.68 -2.85
CA ALA A 2 -6.29 2.85 -3.92
C ALA A 2 -7.82 2.79 -3.80
N LYS A 3 -8.33 2.52 -2.59
CA LYS A 3 -9.78 2.54 -2.30
C LYS A 3 -10.46 3.84 -2.74
N MET A 4 -9.79 4.98 -2.57
CA MET A 4 -10.29 6.29 -2.99
C MET A 4 -10.37 6.39 -4.51
N TYR A 5 -9.30 6.04 -5.25
CA TYR A 5 -9.33 6.07 -6.72
C TYR A 5 -10.35 5.09 -7.31
N THR A 6 -10.52 3.90 -6.71
CA THR A 6 -11.56 2.95 -7.11
C THR A 6 -12.94 3.54 -6.89
N SER A 7 -13.20 4.11 -5.71
CA SER A 7 -14.47 4.78 -5.41
C SER A 7 -14.75 5.93 -6.39
N LEU A 8 -13.77 6.78 -6.67
CA LEU A 8 -13.92 7.91 -7.60
C LEU A 8 -14.19 7.46 -9.04
N THR A 9 -13.58 6.36 -9.47
CA THR A 9 -13.86 5.74 -10.77
C THR A 9 -15.30 5.23 -10.82
N MET A 10 -15.79 4.57 -9.77
CA MET A 10 -17.18 4.09 -9.68
C MET A 10 -18.18 5.26 -9.69
N VAL A 11 -17.90 6.32 -8.92
CA VAL A 11 -18.74 7.53 -8.91
C VAL A 11 -18.80 8.18 -10.28
N LEU A 12 -17.65 8.37 -10.95
CA LEU A 12 -17.63 8.94 -12.30
C LEU A 12 -18.36 8.07 -13.33
N LEU A 13 -18.29 6.75 -13.19
CA LEU A 13 -19.03 5.83 -14.05
C LEU A 13 -20.55 5.97 -13.81
N GLY A 14 -20.97 6.05 -12.54
CA GLY A 14 -22.37 6.29 -12.16
C GLY A 14 -22.90 7.66 -12.63
N VAL A 15 -22.11 8.73 -12.46
CA VAL A 15 -22.50 10.08 -12.88
C VAL A 15 -22.57 10.19 -14.40
N ASN A 16 -21.58 9.66 -15.14
CA ASN A 16 -21.63 9.68 -16.60
C ASN A 16 -22.81 8.85 -17.12
N THR A 17 -23.04 7.64 -16.59
CA THR A 17 -24.18 6.84 -17.02
C THR A 17 -25.50 7.59 -16.78
N TYR A 18 -25.67 8.22 -15.62
CA TYR A 18 -26.86 9.01 -15.30
C TYR A 18 -27.04 10.22 -16.23
N ILE A 19 -26.01 11.04 -16.43
CA ILE A 19 -26.09 12.26 -17.27
C ILE A 19 -26.46 11.91 -18.71
N TRP A 20 -25.90 10.82 -19.24
CA TRP A 20 -26.08 10.42 -20.63
C TRP A 20 -27.22 9.41 -20.83
N THR A 21 -27.98 9.04 -19.80
CA THR A 21 -29.08 8.05 -19.91
C THR A 21 -30.16 8.49 -20.90
N ASP A 22 -30.54 9.78 -20.87
CA ASP A 22 -31.56 10.33 -21.77
C ASP A 22 -30.99 10.86 -23.09
N SER A 23 -29.74 10.50 -23.43
CA SER A 23 -29.10 10.95 -24.66
C SER A 23 -29.19 9.91 -25.78
N ASP A 24 -29.42 10.36 -27.01
CA ASP A 24 -29.44 9.51 -28.21
C ASP A 24 -28.04 9.01 -28.62
N ILE A 25 -26.99 9.37 -27.88
CA ILE A 25 -25.60 9.00 -28.18
C ILE A 25 -25.40 7.48 -28.15
N PHE A 26 -26.20 6.76 -27.36
CA PHE A 26 -26.16 5.29 -27.32
C PHE A 26 -27.04 4.62 -28.39
N ALA A 27 -27.78 5.38 -29.20
CA ALA A 27 -28.52 4.86 -30.35
C ALA A 27 -27.60 4.63 -31.57
N PHE A 28 -26.39 5.22 -31.58
CA PHE A 28 -25.35 5.02 -32.59
C PHE A 28 -25.78 5.27 -34.05
N GLU A 29 -26.69 6.24 -34.25
CA GLU A 29 -27.24 6.56 -35.57
C GLU A 29 -26.27 7.36 -36.45
N HIS A 30 -25.40 8.16 -35.83
CA HIS A 30 -24.44 9.02 -36.52
C HIS A 30 -23.00 8.67 -36.14
N ARG A 31 -22.06 8.91 -37.07
CA ARG A 31 -20.63 8.67 -36.81
C ARG A 31 -20.11 9.44 -35.59
N LEU A 32 -20.67 10.61 -35.29
CA LEU A 32 -20.29 11.42 -34.13
C LEU A 32 -20.66 10.76 -32.80
N ASP A 33 -21.73 9.96 -32.77
CA ASP A 33 -22.20 9.28 -31.56
C ASP A 33 -21.19 8.26 -31.06
N TYR A 34 -20.53 7.55 -31.98
CA TYR A 34 -19.43 6.63 -31.65
C TYR A 34 -18.27 7.35 -30.97
N TYR A 35 -17.88 8.53 -31.45
CA TYR A 35 -16.79 9.31 -30.85
C TYR A 35 -17.19 9.87 -29.48
N LEU A 36 -18.42 10.35 -29.34
CA LEU A 36 -18.93 10.86 -28.06
C LEU A 36 -19.05 9.75 -27.02
N ALA A 37 -19.63 8.60 -27.37
CA ALA A 37 -19.71 7.44 -26.49
C ALA A 37 -18.33 6.97 -26.02
N PHE A 38 -17.33 6.98 -26.91
CA PHE A 38 -15.95 6.64 -26.58
C PHE A 38 -15.32 7.63 -25.60
N ILE A 39 -15.50 8.94 -25.81
CA ILE A 39 -15.00 9.99 -24.92
C ILE A 39 -15.65 9.87 -23.53
N VAL A 40 -16.97 9.67 -23.47
CA VAL A 40 -17.70 9.49 -22.21
C VAL A 40 -17.15 8.29 -21.45
N LEU A 41 -16.96 7.16 -22.13
CA LEU A 41 -16.41 5.96 -21.50
C LEU A 41 -14.98 6.19 -20.98
N ILE A 42 -14.09 6.78 -21.77
CA ILE A 42 -12.71 7.08 -21.33
C ILE A 42 -12.69 8.06 -20.16
N SER A 43 -13.56 9.08 -20.17
CA SER A 43 -13.63 10.09 -19.11
C SER A 43 -13.95 9.48 -17.74
N SER A 44 -14.72 8.38 -17.70
CA SER A 44 -14.99 7.64 -16.46
C SER A 44 -13.74 6.96 -15.88
N PHE A 45 -12.73 6.69 -16.70
CA PHE A 45 -11.50 5.99 -16.31
C PHE A 45 -10.28 6.93 -16.12
N VAL A 46 -10.48 8.23 -15.94
CA VAL A 46 -9.39 9.20 -15.70
C VAL A 46 -8.50 8.81 -14.51
N PHE A 47 -9.04 8.11 -13.50
CA PHE A 47 -8.28 7.64 -12.34
C PHE A 47 -7.62 6.26 -12.51
N ALA A 48 -7.89 5.55 -13.60
CA ALA A 48 -7.32 4.23 -13.88
C ALA A 48 -5.77 4.23 -13.98
N PRO A 49 -5.11 5.24 -14.60
CA PRO A 49 -3.65 5.31 -14.61
C PRO A 49 -3.04 5.40 -13.20
N PHE A 50 -3.69 6.11 -12.27
CA PHE A 50 -3.24 6.21 -10.88
C PHE A 50 -3.40 4.89 -10.12
N LEU A 51 -4.51 4.18 -10.36
CA LEU A 51 -4.71 2.82 -9.84
C LEU A 51 -3.65 1.86 -10.36
N TRP A 52 -3.40 1.89 -11.67
CA TRP A 52 -2.39 1.08 -12.33
C TRP A 52 -1.00 1.33 -11.74
N TYR A 53 -0.59 2.59 -11.64
CA TYR A 53 0.69 2.98 -11.03
C TYR A 53 0.85 2.44 -9.61
N ARG A 54 -0.22 2.48 -8.80
CA ARG A 54 -0.17 1.97 -7.43
C ARG A 54 -0.07 0.44 -7.37
N ILE A 55 -0.79 -0.28 -8.23
CA ILE A 55 -0.68 -1.74 -8.35
C ILE A 55 0.73 -2.12 -8.78
N PHE A 56 1.29 -1.40 -9.75
CA PHE A 56 2.67 -1.59 -10.21
C PHE A 56 3.69 -1.40 -9.08
N LEU A 57 3.53 -0.37 -8.23
CA LEU A 57 4.39 -0.18 -7.05
C LEU A 57 4.28 -1.32 -6.06
N ILE A 58 3.07 -1.78 -5.73
CA ILE A 58 2.84 -2.88 -4.78
C ILE A 58 3.48 -4.18 -5.30
N LYS A 59 3.30 -4.50 -6.59
CA LYS A 59 3.90 -5.69 -7.21
C LYS A 59 5.44 -5.65 -7.24
N ARG A 60 6.05 -4.48 -7.10
CA ARG A 60 7.50 -4.30 -7.06
C ARG A 60 8.06 -4.25 -5.62
N LEU A 61 7.22 -4.34 -4.60
CA LEU A 61 7.68 -4.57 -3.23
C LEU A 61 8.16 -6.02 -3.15
N THR A 62 9.39 -6.22 -2.70
CA THR A 62 9.93 -7.56 -2.47
C THR A 62 9.66 -8.02 -1.05
N ASN A 63 9.69 -9.33 -0.85
CA ASN A 63 9.57 -9.92 0.48
C ASN A 63 10.85 -9.66 1.28
N PHE A 64 10.69 -9.56 2.60
CA PHE A 64 11.80 -9.56 3.55
C PHE A 64 12.34 -10.97 3.72
N TYR A 65 13.66 -11.11 3.74
CA TYR A 65 14.32 -12.38 4.01
C TYR A 65 15.16 -12.25 5.28
N PHE A 66 14.85 -13.11 6.25
CA PHE A 66 15.64 -13.23 7.46
C PHE A 66 16.56 -14.44 7.31
N ASN A 67 17.88 -14.21 7.29
CA ASN A 67 18.87 -15.28 7.19
C ASN A 67 19.43 -15.61 8.57
N LEU A 68 19.05 -16.77 9.11
CA LEU A 68 19.51 -17.25 10.41
C LEU A 68 21.02 -17.56 10.44
N LYS A 69 21.59 -18.08 9.34
CA LYS A 69 23.01 -18.49 9.30
C LYS A 69 23.94 -17.28 9.32
N LEU A 70 23.58 -16.24 8.56
CA LEU A 70 24.36 -15.00 8.49
C LEU A 70 23.95 -13.99 9.56
N LYS A 71 22.86 -14.23 10.30
CA LYS A 71 22.24 -13.28 11.24
C LYS A 71 22.03 -11.91 10.61
N GLN A 72 21.44 -11.91 9.42
CA GLN A 72 21.22 -10.70 8.63
C GLN A 72 19.79 -10.65 8.11
N VAL A 73 19.25 -9.44 8.04
CA VAL A 73 17.99 -9.17 7.32
C VAL A 73 18.33 -8.60 5.96
N ILE A 74 17.71 -9.16 4.93
CA ILE A 74 17.94 -8.78 3.54
C ILE A 74 16.62 -8.33 2.94
N TYR A 75 16.62 -7.14 2.35
CA TYR A 75 15.47 -6.55 1.69
C TYR A 75 15.87 -5.89 0.38
N LEU A 76 15.12 -6.12 -0.70
CA LEU A 76 15.43 -5.56 -2.02
C LEU A 76 14.41 -4.50 -2.42
N ARG A 77 14.72 -3.22 -2.19
CA ARG A 77 13.82 -2.13 -2.58
C ARG A 77 14.23 -1.54 -3.92
N ASN A 78 13.39 -1.72 -4.95
CA ASN A 78 13.59 -1.09 -6.27
C ASN A 78 15.01 -1.28 -6.84
N LYS A 79 15.55 -2.51 -6.74
CA LYS A 79 16.92 -2.92 -7.10
C LYS A 79 18.04 -2.52 -6.13
N THR A 80 17.76 -1.74 -5.09
CA THR A 80 18.72 -1.46 -4.02
C THR A 80 18.62 -2.54 -2.95
N LEU A 81 19.74 -3.22 -2.70
CA LEU A 81 19.85 -4.21 -1.63
C LEU A 81 20.10 -3.48 -0.31
N ILE A 82 19.20 -3.66 0.64
CA ILE A 82 19.30 -3.12 2.00
C ILE A 82 19.57 -4.31 2.91
N GLN A 83 20.70 -4.27 3.62
CA GLN A 83 21.15 -5.32 4.53
C GLN A 83 21.48 -4.71 5.88
N PHE A 84 21.11 -5.40 6.94
CA PHE A 84 21.51 -5.03 8.30
C PHE A 84 21.73 -6.29 9.13
N ASP A 85 22.76 -6.21 9.97
CA ASP A 85 23.16 -7.24 10.92
C ASP A 85 22.25 -7.19 12.15
N TRP A 86 21.81 -8.35 12.62
CA TRP A 86 21.02 -8.50 13.84
C TRP A 86 21.72 -7.86 15.04
N ALA A 87 23.04 -8.00 15.16
CA ALA A 87 23.82 -7.44 16.27
C ALA A 87 23.80 -5.91 16.33
N GLN A 88 23.62 -5.25 15.18
CA GLN A 88 23.54 -3.79 15.06
C GLN A 88 22.11 -3.30 14.81
N THR A 89 21.11 -4.17 14.99
CA THR A 89 19.71 -3.81 14.80
C THR A 89 19.14 -3.26 16.10
N GLU A 90 18.57 -2.05 16.05
CA GLU A 90 17.80 -1.47 17.14
C GLU A 90 16.33 -1.42 16.73
N GLY A 91 15.43 -1.73 17.66
CA GLY A 91 14.00 -1.76 17.39
C GLY A 91 13.17 -1.20 18.53
N GLY A 92 11.96 -0.76 18.20
CA GLY A 92 10.97 -0.24 19.11
C GLY A 92 9.59 -0.77 18.74
N VAL A 93 8.81 -1.13 19.76
CA VAL A 93 7.39 -1.47 19.57
C VAL A 93 6.59 -0.19 19.57
N PHE A 94 5.71 -0.06 18.58
CA PHE A 94 4.76 1.04 18.50
C PHE A 94 3.33 0.51 18.52
N VAL A 95 2.46 1.25 19.18
CA VAL A 95 1.04 0.97 19.28
C VAL A 95 0.31 2.09 18.55
N ARG A 96 -0.58 1.73 17.62
CA ARG A 96 -1.38 2.69 16.84
C ARG A 96 -2.85 2.37 16.97
N ASN A 97 -3.63 3.38 17.36
CA ASN A 97 -5.08 3.30 17.29
C ASN A 97 -5.52 3.88 15.95
N GLU A 98 -6.09 3.05 15.09
CA GLU A 98 -6.51 3.43 13.74
C GLU A 98 -8.03 3.28 13.60
N PHE A 99 -8.67 4.25 12.97
CA PHE A 99 -10.08 4.18 12.61
C PHE A 99 -10.23 3.52 11.23
N GLY A 100 -10.76 2.31 11.20
CA GLY A 100 -10.90 1.50 9.97
C GLY A 100 -12.16 1.80 9.14
N GLY A 101 -12.97 2.77 9.54
CA GLY A 101 -14.27 3.07 8.93
C GLY A 101 -15.46 2.39 9.61
N ALA A 102 -15.25 1.20 10.20
CA ALA A 102 -16.26 0.47 10.98
C ALA A 102 -16.08 0.60 12.50
N GLY A 103 -14.93 1.13 12.96
CA GLY A 103 -14.59 1.24 14.38
C GLY A 103 -13.12 1.57 14.60
N PHE A 104 -12.72 1.63 15.87
CA PHE A 104 -11.33 1.79 16.28
C PHE A 104 -10.67 0.44 16.51
N THR A 105 -9.50 0.24 15.94
CA THR A 105 -8.66 -0.95 16.15
C THR A 105 -7.29 -0.52 16.67
N THR A 106 -6.80 -1.21 17.69
CA THR A 106 -5.45 -1.02 18.21
C THR A 106 -4.52 -1.97 17.47
N ASN A 107 -3.52 -1.48 16.75
CA ASN A 107 -2.51 -2.30 16.09
C ASN A 107 -1.18 -2.21 16.85
N PHE A 108 -0.55 -3.37 17.06
CA PHE A 108 0.83 -3.46 17.54
C PHE A 108 1.75 -3.66 16.36
N ALA A 109 2.91 -3.02 16.37
CA ALA A 109 3.88 -3.18 15.31
C ALA A 109 5.29 -2.94 15.80
N LEU A 110 6.24 -3.61 15.15
CA LEU A 110 7.67 -3.59 15.46
C LEU A 110 8.39 -2.79 14.40
N ALA A 111 9.04 -1.70 14.79
CA ALA A 111 9.94 -0.94 13.93
C ALA A 111 11.36 -1.34 14.28
N PHE A 112 12.14 -1.85 13.33
CA PHE A 112 13.54 -2.20 13.55
C PHE A 112 14.40 -1.86 12.33
N GLY A 113 15.68 -1.61 12.56
CA GLY A 113 16.64 -1.31 11.50
C GLY A 113 18.05 -1.15 12.05
N PRO A 114 19.05 -0.84 11.21
CA PRO A 114 20.41 -0.61 11.67
C PRO A 114 20.47 0.57 12.63
N LYS A 115 21.34 0.50 13.64
CA LYS A 115 21.62 1.61 14.53
C LYS A 115 22.07 2.83 13.71
N PRO A 116 21.41 4.00 13.86
CA PRO A 116 21.79 5.19 13.11
C PRO A 116 23.17 5.70 13.57
N ALA A 117 23.94 6.27 12.64
CA ALA A 117 25.06 7.15 12.98
C ALA A 117 24.52 8.42 13.65
N ALA A 118 25.32 9.07 14.50
CA ALA A 118 24.89 10.15 15.40
C ALA A 118 24.21 11.36 14.71
N ASP A 119 24.39 11.50 13.39
CA ASP A 119 23.88 12.58 12.54
C ASP A 119 22.85 12.13 11.49
N GLN A 120 22.54 10.83 11.39
CA GLN A 120 21.73 10.24 10.31
C GLN A 120 20.38 9.67 10.75
N GLU A 121 19.87 10.08 11.91
CA GLU A 121 18.65 9.51 12.47
C GLU A 121 17.42 9.72 11.55
N LYS A 122 17.38 10.82 10.79
CA LYS A 122 16.26 11.15 9.88
C LYS A 122 16.21 10.34 8.59
N ASP A 123 17.36 9.89 8.08
CA ASP A 123 17.45 9.15 6.81
C ASP A 123 17.53 7.63 7.01
N ARG A 124 17.28 7.17 8.24
CA ARG A 124 17.33 5.75 8.60
C ARG A 124 16.26 4.96 7.87
N VAL A 125 16.68 3.89 7.20
CA VAL A 125 15.75 2.87 6.70
C VAL A 125 15.31 1.99 7.88
N VAL A 126 14.01 2.00 8.15
CA VAL A 126 13.37 1.18 9.18
C VAL A 126 12.41 0.21 8.51
N LEU A 127 12.44 -1.04 8.93
CA LEU A 127 11.43 -2.03 8.60
C LEU A 127 10.36 -2.06 9.68
N CYS A 128 9.11 -2.16 9.25
CA CYS A 128 7.97 -2.31 10.14
C CYS A 128 7.30 -3.65 9.89
N VAL A 129 7.05 -4.40 10.96
CA VAL A 129 6.22 -5.61 10.94
C VAL A 129 5.00 -5.37 11.82
N ASP A 130 3.83 -5.38 11.20
CA ASP A 130 2.56 -5.21 11.91
C ASP A 130 2.06 -6.55 12.49
N SER A 131 1.29 -6.50 13.57
CA SER A 131 0.57 -7.67 14.08
C SER A 131 -0.36 -8.19 12.99
N ASN A 132 -0.22 -9.48 12.66
CA ASN A 132 -0.71 -10.08 11.42
C ASN A 132 -2.24 -10.12 11.25
N ASN A 133 -3.01 -9.53 12.18
CA ASN A 133 -4.46 -9.53 12.13
C ASN A 133 -5.05 -8.21 12.65
N SER A 134 -5.75 -7.47 11.77
CA SER A 134 -6.42 -6.21 12.12
C SER A 134 -7.61 -6.42 13.07
N SER A 135 -8.13 -7.64 13.18
CA SER A 135 -9.23 -7.99 14.07
C SER A 135 -8.80 -8.68 15.37
N ASP A 136 -7.54 -9.14 15.47
CA ASP A 136 -6.96 -9.71 16.70
C ASP A 136 -5.50 -9.28 16.84
N PRO A 137 -5.27 -8.04 17.31
CA PRO A 137 -3.95 -7.47 17.44
C PRO A 137 -3.20 -8.10 18.63
N ASP A 138 -2.50 -9.21 18.40
CA ASP A 138 -1.72 -9.88 19.43
C ASP A 138 -0.28 -9.33 19.50
N PRO A 139 0.12 -8.66 20.60
CA PRO A 139 1.49 -8.19 20.79
C PRO A 139 2.52 -9.33 20.81
N ARG A 140 2.10 -10.57 21.08
CA ARG A 140 2.98 -11.75 21.06
C ARG A 140 3.58 -12.01 19.68
N TYR A 141 2.87 -11.68 18.61
CA TYR A 141 3.40 -11.85 17.25
C TYR A 141 4.63 -10.94 17.02
N VAL A 142 4.49 -9.66 17.39
CA VAL A 142 5.58 -8.68 17.32
C VAL A 142 6.75 -9.11 18.21
N ALA A 143 6.47 -9.61 19.43
CA ALA A 143 7.50 -10.12 20.33
C ALA A 143 8.24 -11.33 19.76
N GLN A 144 7.53 -12.28 19.13
CA GLN A 144 8.15 -13.45 18.49
C GLN A 144 9.09 -13.04 17.36
N VAL A 145 8.71 -12.06 16.54
CA VAL A 145 9.57 -11.54 15.47
C VAL A 145 10.82 -10.89 16.06
N TRP A 146 10.70 -10.13 17.15
CA TRP A 146 11.85 -9.53 17.83
C TRP A 146 12.80 -10.57 18.43
N GLU A 147 12.26 -11.59 19.12
CA GLU A 147 13.04 -12.70 19.66
C GLU A 147 13.73 -13.52 18.57
N TYR A 148 13.13 -13.63 17.37
CA TYR A 148 13.74 -14.33 16.25
C TYR A 148 14.99 -13.62 15.69
N ILE A 149 15.05 -12.29 15.78
CA ILE A 149 16.15 -11.47 15.23
C ILE A 149 17.17 -11.03 16.28
N ARG A 150 17.04 -11.47 17.53
CA ARG A 150 17.96 -11.20 18.63
C ARG A 150 18.92 -12.36 18.85
#